data_AF-A0A947A534-F1
#
_entry.id   AF-A0A947A534-F1
#
_cell.length_a   1.000
_cell.length_b   1.000
_cell.length_c   1.000
_cell.angle_alpha   90.00
_cell.angle_beta   90.00
_cell.angle_gamma   90.00
#
_symmetry.space_group_name_H-M   'P 1'
#
loop_
_entity.id
_entity.type
_entity.pdbx_description
1 polymer ?
#
loop_
_entity_poly.entity_id
_entity_poly.type
_entity_poly.pdbx_seq_one_letter_code
_entity_poly.pdbx_strand_id
1 'polypeptide(L)' 'KTIAIVAAPEKSSSAKPAAPCGNCRQAIYEYESKQEKPISILMMGSDGRVFKCNSMANLLPLAFNNDFLG' A
#
# COMPACT_ATOMS: atom_id res chain seq x y z
N LYS A 1 -0.54 -9.81 8.03
CA LYS A 1 0.81 -9.57 7.46
C LYS A 1 1.03 -8.06 7.40
N THR A 2 2.28 -7.58 7.30
CA THR A 2 2.57 -6.14 7.26
C THR A 2 3.67 -5.85 6.24
N ILE A 3 3.52 -4.76 5.49
CA ILE A 3 4.51 -4.24 4.53
C ILE A 3 4.88 -2.82 4.95
N ALA A 4 6.17 -2.50 4.89
CA ALA A 4 6.67 -1.13 5.04
C ALA A 4 7.19 -0.62 3.68
N ILE A 5 6.74 0.57 3.29
CA ILE A 5 7.13 1.26 2.06
C ILE A 5 7.84 2.55 2.45
N VAL A 6 9.11 2.65 2.07
CA VAL A 6 9.97 3.81 2.31
C VAL A 6 10.64 4.16 0.99
N ALA A 7 10.63 5.44 0.63
CA ALA A 7 11.43 5.94 -0.47
C ALA A 7 12.11 7.25 -0.07
N ALA A 8 13.34 7.41 -0.51
CA ALA A 8 14.20 8.55 -0.23
C ALA A 8 14.93 8.95 -1.52
N PRO A 9 15.06 10.25 -1.82
CA PRO A 9 16.03 10.71 -2.81
C PRO A 9 17.46 10.34 -2.38
N GLU A 10 18.36 10.06 -3.33
CA GLU A 10 19.75 9.70 -3.00
C GLU A 10 20.53 10.84 -2.33
N LYS A 11 20.20 12.09 -2.64
CA LYS A 11 20.98 13.28 -2.24
C LYS A 11 20.26 14.19 -1.22
N SER A 12 19.04 13.85 -0.81
CA SER A 12 18.26 14.68 0.11
C SER A 12 17.26 13.85 0.91
N SER A 13 16.76 14.40 2.02
CA SER A 13 15.64 13.82 2.75
C SER A 13 14.30 14.35 2.24
N SER A 14 13.26 13.55 2.43
CA SER A 14 11.87 13.90 2.17
C SER A 14 11.00 13.24 3.23
N ALA A 15 10.28 14.06 4.00
CA ALA A 15 9.29 13.59 4.97
C ALA A 15 7.97 13.15 4.35
N LYS A 16 7.82 13.33 3.02
CA LYS A 16 6.62 12.93 2.28
C LYS A 16 6.63 11.41 2.07
N PRO A 17 5.61 10.68 2.54
CA PRO A 17 5.54 9.23 2.38
C PRO A 17 5.36 8.84 0.92
N ALA A 18 6.06 7.79 0.50
CA ALA A 18 5.84 7.15 -0.78
C ALA A 18 4.65 6.19 -0.69
N ALA A 19 3.50 6.62 -1.21
CA ALA A 19 2.34 5.75 -1.35
C ALA A 19 2.55 4.76 -2.51
N PRO A 20 2.03 3.51 -2.42
CA PRO A 20 2.11 2.56 -3.52
C PRO A 20 1.38 3.10 -4.75
N CYS A 21 1.93 2.84 -5.95
CA CYS A 21 1.29 3.17 -7.22
C CYS A 21 0.08 2.25 -7.49
N GLY A 22 -0.72 2.56 -8.52
CA GLY A 22 -1.95 1.81 -8.85
C GLY A 22 -1.71 0.30 -9.00
N ASN A 23 -0.68 -0.10 -9.75
CA ASN A 23 -0.36 -1.53 -9.94
C ASN A 23 0.02 -2.23 -8.63
N CYS A 24 0.82 -1.57 -7.78
CA CYS A 24 1.18 -2.13 -6.47
C CYS A 24 -0.05 -2.27 -5.57
N ARG A 25 -0.97 -1.30 -5.58
CA ARG A 25 -2.22 -1.38 -4.80
C ARG A 25 -3.06 -2.57 -5.27
N GLN A 26 -3.27 -2.71 -6.57
CA GLN A 26 -4.04 -3.83 -7.13
C GLN A 26 -3.40 -5.19 -6.77
N ALA A 27 -2.09 -5.33 -6.96
CA ALA A 27 -1.38 -6.56 -6.64
C ALA A 27 -1.49 -6.91 -5.14
N ILE A 28 -1.27 -5.95 -4.25
CA ILE A 28 -1.37 -6.17 -2.80
C ILE A 28 -2.82 -6.52 -2.40
N TYR A 29 -3.80 -5.84 -2.97
CA TYR A 29 -5.23 -6.14 -2.76
C TYR A 29 -5.58 -7.56 -3.20
N GLU A 30 -5.09 -8.03 -4.36
CA GLU A 30 -5.28 -9.42 -4.78
C GLU A 30 -4.67 -10.43 -3.80
N TYR A 31 -3.51 -10.11 -3.21
CA TYR A 31 -2.93 -10.96 -2.17
C TYR A 31 -3.73 -10.94 -0.87
N GLU A 32 -4.34 -9.82 -0.49
CA GLU A 32 -5.29 -9.76 0.63
C GLU A 32 -6.46 -10.71 0.41
N SER A 33 -7.06 -10.67 -0.79
CA SER A 33 -8.18 -11.53 -1.16
C SER A 33 -7.78 -13.01 -1.20
N LYS A 34 -6.64 -13.35 -1.83
CA LYS A 34 -6.15 -14.74 -1.94
C LYS A 34 -5.85 -15.39 -0.59
N GLN A 35 -5.42 -14.60 0.40
CA GLN A 35 -5.07 -15.12 1.72
C GLN A 35 -6.15 -14.89 2.77
N GLU A 36 -7.27 -14.26 2.39
CA GLU A 36 -8.42 -13.92 3.22
C GLU A 36 -8.06 -13.14 4.51
N LYS A 37 -6.97 -12.37 4.46
CA LYS A 37 -6.47 -11.59 5.60
C LYS A 37 -5.88 -10.26 5.13
N PRO A 38 -6.14 -9.16 5.86
CA PRO A 38 -5.60 -7.86 5.50
C PRO A 38 -4.07 -7.80 5.66
N ILE A 39 -3.46 -6.95 4.83
CA ILE A 39 -2.06 -6.57 4.87
C ILE A 39 -1.99 -5.13 5.37
N SER A 40 -1.43 -4.92 6.55
CA SER A 40 -1.20 -3.56 7.04
C SER A 40 -0.06 -2.92 6.27
N ILE A 41 -0.25 -1.68 5.83
CA ILE A 41 0.72 -0.92 5.05
C ILE A 41 1.23 0.23 5.89
N LEU A 42 2.54 0.25 6.12
CA LEU A 42 3.25 1.36 6.75
C LEU A 42 3.94 2.15 5.64
N MET A 43 3.76 3.46 5.61
CA MET A 43 4.36 4.35 4.62
C MET A 43 5.05 5.50 5.32
N MET A 44 6.30 5.77 4.94
CA MET A 44 7.03 6.94 5.41
C MET A 44 7.97 7.45 4.32
N GLY A 45 8.42 8.70 4.48
CA GLY A 45 9.55 9.21 3.74
C GLY A 45 10.87 8.73 4.34
N SER A 46 12.00 9.30 3.94
CA SER A 46 13.31 9.05 4.59
C SER A 46 13.32 9.41 6.08
N ASP A 47 12.43 10.32 6.47
CA ASP A 47 12.24 10.87 7.80
C ASP A 47 10.75 11.22 8.00
N GLY A 48 10.41 11.70 9.20
CA GLY A 48 9.06 12.16 9.52
C GLY A 48 8.10 11.07 10.01
N ARG A 49 6.80 11.29 9.78
CA ARG A 49 5.73 10.47 10.39
C ARG A 49 5.47 9.20 9.59
N VAL A 50 5.22 8.11 10.32
CA VAL A 50 4.73 6.86 9.73
C VAL A 50 3.21 6.93 9.56
N PHE A 51 2.75 6.75 8.33
CA PHE A 51 1.35 6.57 8.00
C PHE A 51 1.03 5.09 8.01
N LYS A 52 -0.04 4.71 8.70
CA LYS A 52 -0.51 3.33 8.76
C LYS A 52 -1.86 3.18 8.09
N CYS A 53 -1.96 2.19 7.23
CA CYS A 53 -3.20 1.66 6.71
C CYS A 53 -3.39 0.21 7.17
N ASN A 54 -4.60 -0.19 7.54
CA ASN A 54 -4.86 -1.53 8.04
C ASN A 54 -5.06 -2.56 6.91
N SER A 55 -5.44 -2.11 5.72
CA SER A 55 -5.68 -2.94 4.53
C SER A 55 -5.45 -2.13 3.25
N MET A 56 -5.14 -2.80 2.14
CA MET A 56 -5.04 -2.15 0.83
C MET A 56 -6.42 -1.71 0.29
N ALA A 57 -7.49 -2.40 0.67
CA ALA A 57 -8.87 -2.03 0.31
C ALA A 57 -9.20 -0.57 0.69
N ASN A 58 -8.63 -0.05 1.78
CA ASN A 58 -8.82 1.34 2.21
C ASN A 58 -8.18 2.38 1.27
N LEU A 59 -7.20 1.97 0.45
CA LEU A 59 -6.47 2.84 -0.48
C LEU A 59 -6.89 2.63 -1.94
N LEU A 60 -7.86 1.74 -2.18
CA LEU A 60 -8.36 1.36 -3.49
C LEU A 60 -9.90 1.26 -3.46
N PRO A 61 -10.62 2.40 -3.35
CA PRO A 61 -12.07 2.39 -3.37
C PRO A 61 -12.57 1.84 -4.71
N LEU A 62 -13.66 1.06 -4.67
CA LEU A 62 -14.24 0.41 -5.86
C LEU A 62 -13.22 -0.49 -6.59
N ALA A 63 -12.37 -1.18 -5.82
CA ALA A 63 -11.36 -2.07 -6.37
C ALA A 63 -11.97 -3.14 -7.29
N PHE A 64 -11.35 -3.29 -8.46
CA PHE A 64 -11.65 -4.38 -9.37
C PHE A 64 -11.21 -5.72 -8.74
N ASN A 65 -12.05 -6.74 -8.86
CA ASN A 65 -11.78 -8.09 -8.38
C ASN A 65 -12.44 -9.13 -9.32
N ASN A 66 -12.35 -10.40 -8.93
CA ASN A 66 -12.91 -11.51 -9.71
C ASN A 66 -14.43 -11.44 -9.89
N ASP A 67 -15.16 -10.72 -9.04
CA ASP A 67 -16.62 -10.60 -9.13
C ASP A 67 -17.06 -9.86 -10.40
N PHE A 68 -16.13 -9.13 -11.06
CA PHE A 68 -16.36 -8.41 -12.32
C PHE A 68 -16.03 -9.22 -13.58
N LEU A 69 -15.47 -10.42 -13.44
CA LEU A 69 -15.01 -11.27 -14.55
C LEU A 69 -15.99 -12.40 -14.91
N GLY A 70 -17.27 -12.23 -14.56
CA GLY A 70 -18.34 -13.20 -14.83
C GLY A 70 -18.49 -13.62 -16.29
#